data_AF-A0A3L7SB52-F1
#
_entry.id   AF-A0A3L7SB52-F1
#
_cell.length_a   1.000
_cell.length_b   1.000
_cell.length_c   1.000
_cell.angle_alpha   90.00
_cell.angle_beta   90.00
_cell.angle_gamma   90.00
#
_symmetry.space_group_name_H-M   'P 1'
#
loop_
_entity.id
_entity.type
_entity.pdbx_description
1 polymer ?
#
loop_
_entity_poly.entity_id
_entity_poly.type
_entity_poly.pdbx_seq_one_letter_code
_entity_poly.pdbx_strand_id
1 'polypeptide(L)'
;MKNFKLASKLFLLTAILISSILLVAYVAVDRLSAVKAHVQHLVRSTIVKANRTSEMHVKFLGGVRAQKNAVLSPDDETSANYAAISRTAFTESREAISKLNELVLEDRVDGQSTAVEELLKAFEKAEEVNNQVLDLAIQNTNVKARQILSGAIQRDVENLNKRLQLWVDESMTKGATDADLVKRLVTLYAMHDSVVSIPFAAAKHIEPLTVEELTALEKKVEE
;
A
#
# COMPACT_ATOMS: atom_id res chain seq x y z
N MET A 1 14.50 42.83 86.33
CA MET A 1 14.41 41.51 85.67
C MET A 1 12.99 41.12 85.20
N LYS A 2 12.06 42.06 84.92
CA LYS A 2 10.69 41.73 84.45
C LYS A 2 10.54 41.68 82.91
N ASN A 3 11.43 42.31 82.15
CA ASN A 3 11.33 42.41 80.69
C ASN A 3 11.84 41.17 79.93
N PHE A 4 12.60 40.29 80.59
CA PHE A 4 13.13 39.05 79.98
C PHE A 4 12.03 38.06 79.59
N LYS A 5 10.91 38.02 80.34
CA LYS A 5 9.77 37.13 80.06
C LYS A 5 8.94 37.56 78.85
N LEU A 6 8.97 38.85 78.48
CA LEU A 6 8.25 39.36 77.31
C LEU A 6 9.09 39.16 76.04
N ALA A 7 10.39 39.48 76.11
CA ALA A 7 11.32 39.29 75.01
C ALA A 7 11.48 37.82 74.61
N SER A 8 11.51 36.87 75.56
CA SER A 8 11.61 35.44 75.23
C SER A 8 10.36 34.91 74.53
N LYS A 9 9.16 35.39 74.91
CA LYS A 9 7.89 35.02 74.27
C LYS A 9 7.79 35.57 72.85
N LEU A 10 8.20 36.82 72.64
CA LEU A 10 8.26 37.42 71.31
C LEU A 10 9.26 36.69 70.42
N PHE A 11 10.44 36.36 70.94
CA PHE A 11 11.44 35.59 70.20
C PHE A 11 10.93 34.19 69.81
N LEU A 12 10.28 33.49 70.73
CA LEU A 12 9.70 32.18 70.47
C LEU A 12 8.63 32.26 69.37
N LEU A 13 7.76 33.27 69.41
CA LEU A 13 6.72 33.46 68.41
C LEU A 13 7.30 33.79 67.03
N THR A 14 8.31 34.64 66.96
CA THR A 14 9.04 34.90 65.71
C THR A 14 9.76 33.68 65.18
N ALA A 15 10.36 32.86 66.05
CA ALA A 15 11.05 31.64 65.65
C ALA A 15 10.08 30.59 65.07
N ILE A 16 8.89 30.44 65.67
CA ILE A 16 7.83 29.56 65.15
C ILE A 16 7.35 30.06 63.78
N LEU A 17 7.15 31.37 63.62
CA LEU A 17 6.68 31.95 62.37
C LEU A 17 7.72 31.82 61.25
N ILE A 18 9.00 32.05 61.54
CA ILE A 18 10.09 31.83 60.57
C ILE A 18 10.20 30.34 60.23
N SER A 19 10.10 29.45 61.22
CA SER A 19 10.17 28.00 61.00
C SER A 19 9.01 27.48 60.15
N SER A 20 7.78 27.98 60.36
CA SER A 20 6.62 27.58 59.56
C SER A 20 6.74 28.08 58.11
N ILE A 21 7.22 29.31 57.90
CA ILE A 21 7.49 29.84 56.55
C ILE A 21 8.54 29.00 55.83
N LEU A 22 9.65 28.64 56.51
CA LEU A 22 10.69 27.80 55.93
C LEU A 22 10.17 26.39 55.57
N LEU A 23 9.32 25.82 56.41
CA LEU A 23 8.73 24.50 56.15
C LEU A 23 7.77 24.53 54.95
N VAL A 24 6.92 25.55 54.85
CA VAL A 24 6.05 25.75 53.69
C VAL A 24 6.87 25.98 52.42
N ALA A 25 7.93 26.81 52.49
CA ALA A 25 8.83 27.05 51.37
C ALA A 25 9.54 25.76 50.91
N TYR A 26 10.00 24.94 51.86
CA TYR A 26 10.62 23.65 51.57
C TYR A 26 9.64 22.71 50.87
N VAL A 27 8.42 22.55 51.39
CA VAL A 27 7.38 21.71 50.77
C VAL A 27 7.00 22.25 49.39
N ALA A 28 6.92 23.57 49.22
CA ALA A 28 6.63 24.19 47.92
C ALA A 28 7.71 23.87 46.89
N VAL A 29 9.00 23.96 47.26
CA VAL A 29 10.13 23.62 46.37
C VAL A 29 10.12 22.13 46.03
N ASP A 30 9.92 21.27 47.02
CA ASP A 30 9.87 19.81 46.81
C ASP A 30 8.73 19.42 45.86
N ARG A 31 7.51 19.91 46.11
CA ARG A 31 6.35 19.68 45.25
C ARG A 31 6.55 20.23 43.84
N LEU A 32 7.11 21.43 43.71
CA LEU A 32 7.38 22.03 42.41
C LEU A 32 8.41 21.24 41.61
N SER A 33 9.43 20.70 42.29
CA SER A 33 10.44 19.84 41.66
C SER A 33 9.84 18.52 41.15
N ALA A 34 8.95 17.90 41.94
CA ALA A 34 8.23 16.69 41.55
C ALA A 34 7.29 16.94 40.36
N VAL A 35 6.55 18.06 40.36
CA VAL A 35 5.69 18.44 39.23
C VAL A 35 6.51 18.70 37.97
N LYS A 36 7.64 19.41 38.09
CA LYS A 36 8.53 19.65 36.95
C LYS A 36 9.04 18.35 36.34
N ALA A 37 9.47 17.40 37.17
CA ALA A 37 9.94 16.09 36.71
C ALA A 37 8.82 15.30 35.99
N HIS A 38 7.60 15.33 36.54
CA HIS A 38 6.45 14.67 35.92
C HIS A 38 6.07 15.30 34.57
N VAL A 39 6.02 16.63 34.48
CA VAL A 39 5.74 17.34 33.22
C VAL A 39 6.82 17.04 32.17
N GLN A 40 8.10 17.05 32.56
CA GLN A 40 9.19 16.70 31.65
C GLN A 40 9.07 15.28 31.12
N HIS A 41 8.70 14.33 31.99
CA HIS A 41 8.44 12.95 31.57
C HIS A 41 7.28 12.85 30.57
N LEU A 42 6.13 13.46 30.88
CA LEU A 42 4.96 13.46 30.00
C LEU A 42 5.24 14.07 28.62
N VAL A 43 5.93 15.21 28.58
CA VAL A 43 6.31 15.85 27.32
C VAL A 43 7.25 14.95 26.52
N ARG A 44 8.25 14.35 27.17
CA ARG A 44 9.19 13.45 26.49
C ARG A 44 8.48 12.21 25.94
N SER A 45 7.65 11.54 26.74
CA SER A 45 6.89 10.38 26.28
C SER A 45 5.97 10.74 25.10
N THR A 46 5.26 11.87 25.20
CA THR A 46 4.36 12.36 24.14
C THR A 46 5.12 12.59 22.82
N ILE A 47 6.28 13.23 22.88
CA ILE A 47 7.11 13.47 21.68
C ILE A 47 7.60 12.16 21.08
N VAL A 48 8.06 11.21 21.90
CA VAL A 48 8.53 9.91 21.41
C VAL A 48 7.38 9.15 20.75
N LYS A 49 6.20 9.09 21.38
CA LYS A 49 5.00 8.47 20.82
C LYS A 49 4.59 9.11 19.49
N ALA A 50 4.55 10.45 19.43
CA ALA A 50 4.23 11.18 18.21
C ALA A 50 5.22 10.88 17.06
N ASN A 51 6.52 10.83 17.38
CA ASN A 51 7.55 10.48 16.40
C ASN A 51 7.37 9.05 15.88
N ARG A 52 7.07 8.07 16.75
CA ARG A 52 6.82 6.68 16.34
C ARG A 52 5.57 6.53 15.48
N THR A 53 4.49 7.23 15.84
CA THR A 53 3.28 7.26 15.01
C THR A 53 3.55 7.88 13.64
N SER A 54 4.33 8.96 13.59
CA SER A 54 4.72 9.59 12.32
C SER A 54 5.59 8.67 11.45
N GLU A 55 6.59 8.03 12.04
CA GLU A 55 7.45 7.05 11.38
C GLU A 55 6.62 5.90 10.77
N MET A 56 5.74 5.30 11.58
CA MET A 56 4.80 4.27 11.15
C MET A 56 3.95 4.73 9.95
N HIS A 57 3.39 5.94 10.03
CA HIS A 57 2.53 6.48 8.99
C HIS A 57 3.27 6.71 7.67
N VAL A 58 4.48 7.27 7.73
CA VAL A 58 5.33 7.48 6.55
C VAL A 58 5.69 6.14 5.90
N LYS A 59 6.09 5.14 6.68
CA LYS A 59 6.44 3.80 6.18
C LYS A 59 5.23 3.11 5.54
N PHE A 60 4.07 3.14 6.21
CA PHE A 60 2.83 2.59 5.68
C PHE A 60 2.45 3.22 4.32
N LEU A 61 2.42 4.56 4.24
CA LEU A 61 2.11 5.25 2.98
C LEU A 61 3.17 5.00 1.90
N GLY A 62 4.44 4.85 2.28
CA GLY A 62 5.51 4.42 1.39
C GLY A 62 5.23 3.03 0.81
N GLY A 63 4.81 2.08 1.66
CA GLY A 63 4.43 0.72 1.27
C GLY A 63 3.24 0.68 0.32
N VAL A 64 2.19 1.47 0.60
CA VAL A 64 1.01 1.59 -0.29
C VAL A 64 1.38 2.20 -1.64
N ARG A 65 2.26 3.21 -1.66
CA ARG A 65 2.75 3.79 -2.93
C ARG A 65 3.55 2.76 -3.73
N ALA A 66 4.42 2.00 -3.08
CA ALA A 66 5.17 0.92 -3.74
C ALA A 66 4.23 -0.19 -4.25
N GLN A 67 3.20 -0.58 -3.49
CA GLN A 67 2.18 -1.53 -3.93
C GLN A 67 1.49 -1.06 -5.21
N LYS A 68 1.04 0.21 -5.25
CA LYS A 68 0.47 0.81 -6.46
C LYS A 68 1.43 0.72 -7.64
N ASN A 69 2.70 1.04 -7.42
CA ASN A 69 3.70 0.98 -8.49
C ASN A 69 3.97 -0.44 -8.98
N ALA A 70 3.90 -1.45 -8.09
CA ALA A 70 3.99 -2.86 -8.48
C ALA A 70 2.84 -3.24 -9.41
N VAL A 71 1.60 -2.87 -9.05
CA VAL A 71 0.39 -3.15 -9.86
C VAL A 71 0.43 -2.48 -11.23
N LEU A 72 0.97 -1.25 -11.32
CA LEU A 72 1.03 -0.48 -12.56
C LEU A 72 2.27 -0.76 -13.41
N SER A 73 3.19 -1.59 -12.92
CA SER A 73 4.46 -1.80 -13.59
C SER A 73 4.27 -2.61 -14.89
N PRO A 74 4.87 -2.16 -16.01
CA PRO A 74 4.76 -2.85 -17.29
C PRO A 74 5.66 -4.10 -17.38
N ASP A 75 6.58 -4.30 -16.44
CA ASP A 75 7.55 -5.39 -16.48
C ASP A 75 7.63 -6.13 -15.14
N ASP A 76 7.91 -7.43 -15.21
CA ASP A 76 7.94 -8.31 -14.04
C ASP A 76 9.03 -7.93 -13.04
N GLU A 77 10.18 -7.49 -13.54
CA GLU A 77 11.33 -7.15 -12.71
C GLU A 77 11.02 -5.92 -11.85
N THR A 78 10.49 -4.86 -12.47
CA THR A 78 10.10 -3.63 -11.78
C THR A 78 8.89 -3.87 -10.86
N SER A 79 7.92 -4.69 -11.28
CA SER A 79 6.81 -5.12 -10.42
C SER A 79 7.32 -5.83 -9.16
N ALA A 80 8.22 -6.82 -9.32
CA ALA A 80 8.82 -7.56 -8.21
C ALA A 80 9.66 -6.67 -7.28
N ASN A 81 10.42 -5.72 -7.84
CA ASN A 81 11.20 -4.76 -7.05
C ASN A 81 10.28 -3.87 -6.19
N TYR A 82 9.21 -3.32 -6.77
CA TYR A 82 8.24 -2.52 -6.01
C TYR A 82 7.47 -3.36 -4.97
N ALA A 83 7.16 -4.62 -5.29
CA ALA A 83 6.56 -5.54 -4.33
C ALA A 83 7.47 -5.79 -3.13
N ALA A 84 8.78 -6.01 -3.36
CA ALA A 84 9.77 -6.15 -2.30
C ALA A 84 9.87 -4.88 -1.44
N ILE A 85 9.91 -3.69 -2.06
CA ILE A 85 9.92 -2.40 -1.35
C ILE A 85 8.66 -2.25 -0.48
N SER A 86 7.49 -2.60 -1.01
CA SER A 86 6.23 -2.55 -0.28
C SER A 86 6.24 -3.45 0.95
N ARG A 87 6.68 -4.72 0.80
CA ARG A 87 6.80 -5.68 1.91
C ARG A 87 7.74 -5.20 3.01
N THR A 88 8.91 -4.66 2.62
CA THR A 88 9.86 -4.08 3.58
C THR A 88 9.22 -2.92 4.34
N ALA A 89 8.54 -2.00 3.65
CA ALA A 89 7.89 -0.86 4.29
C ALA A 89 6.77 -1.27 5.26
N PHE A 90 6.01 -2.32 4.94
CA PHE A 90 5.02 -2.89 5.87
C PHE A 90 5.68 -3.54 7.08
N THR A 91 6.80 -4.26 6.89
CA THR A 91 7.58 -4.84 7.99
C THR A 91 8.11 -3.76 8.94
N GLU A 92 8.70 -2.69 8.39
CA GLU A 92 9.20 -1.55 9.17
C GLU A 92 8.06 -0.80 9.89
N SER A 93 6.90 -0.66 9.26
CA SER A 93 5.73 -0.04 9.87
C SER A 93 5.19 -0.89 11.03
N ARG A 94 5.14 -2.22 10.88
CA ARG A 94 4.80 -3.16 11.96
C ARG A 94 5.74 -3.02 13.15
N GLU A 95 7.05 -2.96 12.91
CA GLU A 95 8.05 -2.75 13.97
C GLU A 95 7.84 -1.42 14.71
N ALA A 96 7.49 -0.34 13.99
CA ALA A 96 7.18 0.95 14.60
C ALA A 96 5.91 0.90 15.48
N ILE A 97 4.88 0.16 15.07
CA ILE A 97 3.66 -0.04 15.88
C ILE A 97 3.99 -0.88 17.12
N SER A 98 4.79 -1.93 17.01
CA SER A 98 5.21 -2.74 18.17
C SER A 98 5.96 -1.89 19.20
N LYS A 99 6.89 -1.03 18.77
CA LYS A 99 7.58 -0.08 19.66
C LYS A 99 6.64 0.95 20.27
N LEU A 100 5.63 1.41 19.53
CA LEU A 100 4.60 2.30 20.06
C LEU A 100 3.77 1.60 21.15
N ASN A 101 3.47 0.32 20.97
CA ASN A 101 2.74 -0.48 21.95
C ASN A 101 3.52 -0.61 23.27
N GLU A 102 4.82 -0.87 23.20
CA GLU A 102 5.70 -0.92 24.38
C GLU A 102 5.66 0.40 25.19
N LEU A 103 5.76 1.54 24.50
CA LEU A 103 5.69 2.87 25.13
C LEU A 103 4.31 3.18 25.74
N VAL A 104 3.25 2.66 25.13
CA VAL A 104 1.89 2.86 25.63
C VAL A 104 1.62 1.99 26.87
N LEU A 105 2.13 0.76 26.89
CA LEU A 105 2.05 -0.14 28.05
C LEU A 105 2.82 0.39 29.27
N GLU A 106 3.96 1.05 29.04
CA GLU A 106 4.76 1.67 30.11
C GLU A 106 4.00 2.82 30.82
N ASP A 107 3.35 3.69 30.05
CA ASP A 107 2.66 4.87 30.57
C ASP A 107 1.34 4.55 31.30
N ARG A 108 0.76 3.36 31.08
CA ARG A 108 -0.50 2.88 31.70
C ARG A 108 -1.66 3.88 31.61
N VAL A 109 -1.73 4.63 30.50
CA VAL A 109 -2.82 5.56 30.24
C VAL A 109 -4.01 4.79 29.70
N ASP A 110 -5.16 4.93 30.37
CA ASP A 110 -6.40 4.27 30.00
C ASP A 110 -6.78 4.53 28.53
N GLY A 111 -7.20 3.46 27.84
CA GLY A 111 -7.65 3.51 26.44
C GLY A 111 -6.54 3.55 25.39
N GLN A 112 -5.31 3.98 25.71
CA GLN A 112 -4.23 4.01 24.72
C GLN A 112 -3.82 2.60 24.28
N SER A 113 -3.72 1.65 25.22
CA SER A 113 -3.34 0.26 24.91
C SER A 113 -4.35 -0.39 23.96
N THR A 114 -5.65 -0.20 24.23
CA THR A 114 -6.73 -0.70 23.37
C THR A 114 -6.65 -0.11 21.96
N ALA A 115 -6.39 1.19 21.84
CA ALA A 115 -6.27 1.84 20.53
C ALA A 115 -5.07 1.31 19.72
N VAL A 116 -3.93 1.04 20.35
CA VAL A 116 -2.76 0.46 19.67
C VAL A 116 -2.99 -1.01 19.30
N GLU A 117 -3.67 -1.77 20.15
CA GLU A 117 -4.07 -3.15 19.82
C GLU A 117 -5.04 -3.22 18.64
N GLU A 118 -6.02 -2.32 18.59
CA GLU A 118 -6.94 -2.21 17.44
C GLU A 118 -6.19 -1.81 16.17
N LEU A 119 -5.23 -0.89 16.27
CA LEU A 119 -4.36 -0.52 15.16
C LEU A 119 -3.52 -1.70 14.66
N LEU A 120 -2.93 -2.50 15.56
CA LEU A 120 -2.19 -3.72 15.20
C LEU A 120 -3.07 -4.70 14.43
N LYS A 121 -4.28 -4.97 14.91
CA LYS A 121 -5.24 -5.87 14.24
C LYS A 121 -5.64 -5.35 12.85
N ALA A 122 -5.86 -4.03 12.73
CA ALA A 122 -6.16 -3.42 11.43
C ALA A 122 -4.96 -3.50 10.48
N PHE A 123 -3.76 -3.31 11.00
CA PHE A 123 -2.51 -3.40 10.25
C PHE A 123 -2.26 -4.82 9.74
N GLU A 124 -2.46 -5.85 10.56
CA GLU A 124 -2.33 -7.26 10.15
C GLU A 124 -3.22 -7.60 8.96
N LYS A 125 -4.48 -7.16 8.99
CA LYS A 125 -5.41 -7.33 7.87
C LYS A 125 -4.96 -6.57 6.63
N ALA A 126 -4.48 -5.34 6.80
CA ALA A 126 -3.97 -4.53 5.70
C ALA A 126 -2.73 -5.19 5.05
N GLU A 127 -1.83 -5.77 5.85
CA GLU A 127 -0.65 -6.48 5.38
C GLU A 127 -1.01 -7.77 4.64
N GLU A 128 -1.98 -8.53 5.14
CA GLU A 128 -2.49 -9.73 4.47
C GLU A 128 -3.03 -9.40 3.07
N VAL A 129 -3.93 -8.41 2.98
CA VAL A 129 -4.48 -7.94 1.70
C VAL A 129 -3.37 -7.38 0.81
N ASN A 130 -2.41 -6.65 1.38
CA ASN A 130 -1.27 -6.13 0.63
C ASN A 130 -0.47 -7.26 -0.02
N ASN A 131 -0.14 -8.31 0.73
CA ASN A 131 0.60 -9.45 0.22
C ASN A 131 -0.14 -10.16 -0.91
N GLN A 132 -1.46 -10.37 -0.77
CA GLN A 132 -2.28 -10.96 -1.84
C GLN A 132 -2.24 -10.12 -3.12
N VAL A 133 -2.38 -8.79 -3.00
CA VAL A 133 -2.30 -7.87 -4.15
C VAL A 133 -0.92 -7.92 -4.80
N LEU A 134 0.15 -7.97 -4.00
CA LEU A 134 1.52 -8.04 -4.52
C LEU A 134 1.80 -9.37 -5.23
N ASP A 135 1.29 -10.49 -4.73
CA ASP A 135 1.43 -11.79 -5.39
C ASP A 135 0.70 -11.82 -6.74
N LEU A 136 -0.42 -11.12 -6.87
CA LEU A 136 -1.11 -10.92 -8.14
C LEU A 136 -0.37 -9.94 -9.06
N ALA A 137 0.18 -8.85 -8.51
CA ALA A 137 0.91 -7.84 -9.27
C ALA A 137 2.19 -8.41 -9.91
N ILE A 138 2.91 -9.29 -9.22
CA ILE A 138 4.11 -9.97 -9.73
C ILE A 138 3.78 -10.88 -10.91
N GLN A 139 2.60 -11.50 -10.92
CA GLN A 139 2.21 -12.36 -12.05
C GLN A 139 2.04 -11.56 -13.34
N ASN A 140 1.69 -10.27 -13.24
CA ASN A 140 1.60 -9.32 -14.34
C ASN A 140 0.83 -9.87 -15.58
N THR A 141 -0.25 -10.60 -15.32
CA THR A 141 -0.94 -11.42 -16.33
C THR A 141 -1.50 -10.60 -17.48
N ASN A 142 -2.07 -9.41 -17.19
CA ASN A 142 -2.65 -8.56 -18.22
C ASN A 142 -1.58 -7.97 -19.14
N VAL A 143 -0.43 -7.52 -18.60
CA VAL A 143 0.64 -6.99 -19.45
C VAL A 143 1.30 -8.10 -20.25
N LYS A 144 1.51 -9.28 -19.66
CA LYS A 144 1.99 -10.47 -20.38
C LYS A 144 1.05 -10.87 -21.52
N ALA A 145 -0.25 -10.96 -21.24
CA ALA A 145 -1.25 -11.31 -22.24
C ALA A 145 -1.26 -10.28 -23.38
N ARG A 146 -1.17 -8.97 -23.06
CA ARG A 146 -1.03 -7.90 -24.05
C ARG A 146 0.22 -8.09 -24.92
N GLN A 147 1.37 -8.36 -24.30
CA GLN A 147 2.64 -8.51 -25.01
C GLN A 147 2.66 -9.76 -25.92
N ILE A 148 2.05 -10.86 -25.48
CA ILE A 148 1.91 -12.07 -26.29
C ILE A 148 0.98 -11.81 -27.48
N LEU A 149 -0.17 -11.16 -27.26
CA LEU A 149 -1.14 -10.85 -28.31
C LEU A 149 -0.59 -9.90 -29.37
N SER A 150 0.01 -8.77 -28.95
CA SER A 150 0.55 -7.78 -29.87
C SER A 150 1.90 -8.16 -30.48
N GLY A 151 2.61 -9.13 -29.88
CA GLY A 151 3.98 -9.48 -30.27
C GLY A 151 4.10 -10.78 -31.04
N ALA A 152 3.77 -11.90 -30.41
CA ALA A 152 3.95 -13.24 -30.99
C ALA A 152 2.77 -13.62 -31.88
N ILE A 153 1.55 -13.51 -31.33
CA ILE A 153 0.33 -13.91 -32.04
C ILE A 153 0.10 -13.01 -33.25
N GLN A 154 0.22 -11.68 -33.10
CA GLN A 154 0.06 -10.77 -34.24
C GLN A 154 1.04 -11.07 -35.39
N ARG A 155 2.29 -11.43 -35.08
CA ARG A 155 3.30 -11.78 -36.07
C ARG A 155 2.99 -13.09 -36.79
N ASP A 156 2.53 -14.09 -36.05
CA ASP A 156 2.15 -15.38 -36.62
C ASP A 156 0.91 -15.26 -37.51
N VAL A 157 -0.07 -14.45 -37.10
CA VAL A 157 -1.24 -14.09 -37.91
C VAL A 157 -0.84 -13.33 -39.18
N GLU A 158 0.09 -12.37 -39.09
CA GLU A 158 0.62 -11.67 -40.28
C GLU A 158 1.38 -12.60 -41.23
N ASN A 159 2.16 -13.53 -40.69
CA ASN A 159 2.88 -14.52 -41.49
C ASN A 159 1.91 -15.48 -42.19
N LEU A 160 0.87 -15.92 -41.49
CA LEU A 160 -0.20 -16.72 -42.06
C LEU A 160 -0.94 -15.94 -43.16
N ASN A 161 -1.26 -14.67 -42.92
CA ASN A 161 -1.87 -13.78 -43.90
C ASN A 161 -1.03 -13.69 -45.18
N LYS A 162 0.27 -13.40 -45.08
CA LYS A 162 1.18 -13.33 -46.23
C LYS A 162 1.20 -14.64 -47.03
N ARG A 163 1.19 -15.79 -46.36
CA ARG A 163 1.16 -17.10 -47.03
C ARG A 163 -0.16 -17.37 -47.74
N LEU A 164 -1.29 -17.00 -47.13
CA LEU A 164 -2.60 -17.15 -47.75
C LEU A 164 -2.75 -16.23 -48.97
N GLN A 165 -2.28 -14.99 -48.87
CA GLN A 165 -2.26 -14.05 -50.01
C GLN A 165 -1.44 -14.60 -51.18
N LEU A 166 -0.21 -15.10 -50.92
CA LEU A 166 0.60 -15.73 -51.97
C LEU A 166 -0.12 -16.90 -52.65
N TRP A 167 -0.85 -17.71 -51.87
CA TRP A 167 -1.56 -18.86 -52.41
C TRP A 167 -2.77 -18.44 -53.28
N VAL A 168 -3.48 -17.39 -52.87
CA VAL A 168 -4.53 -16.75 -53.68
C VAL A 168 -3.94 -16.21 -54.98
N ASP A 169 -2.85 -15.46 -54.92
CA ASP A 169 -2.20 -14.86 -56.10
C ASP A 169 -1.70 -15.92 -57.09
N GLU A 170 -1.10 -17.01 -56.60
CA GLU A 170 -0.68 -18.16 -57.42
C GLU A 170 -1.86 -18.88 -58.09
N SER A 171 -2.98 -19.00 -57.38
CA SER A 171 -4.19 -19.65 -57.91
C SER A 171 -4.89 -18.81 -59.00
N MET A 172 -4.84 -17.48 -58.89
CA MET A 172 -5.41 -16.55 -59.87
C MET A 172 -4.53 -16.44 -61.13
N THR A 173 -3.21 -16.49 -60.99
CA THR A 173 -2.25 -16.40 -62.11
C THR A 173 -2.18 -17.67 -62.97
N LYS A 174 -2.51 -18.84 -62.41
CA LYS A 174 -2.53 -20.13 -63.16
C LYS A 174 -3.83 -20.39 -63.94
N GLY A 175 -4.71 -19.41 -64.08
CA GLY A 175 -5.90 -19.50 -64.92
C GLY A 175 -6.97 -20.44 -64.35
N ALA A 176 -7.35 -20.24 -63.09
CA ALA A 176 -8.47 -20.96 -62.47
C ALA A 176 -9.81 -20.57 -63.13
N THR A 177 -10.23 -21.35 -64.13
CA THR A 177 -11.55 -21.26 -64.79
C THR A 177 -12.63 -22.07 -64.07
N ASP A 178 -12.30 -22.71 -62.96
CA ASP A 178 -13.20 -23.58 -62.22
C ASP A 178 -13.95 -22.80 -61.14
N ALA A 179 -15.28 -22.72 -61.25
CA ALA A 179 -16.15 -21.99 -60.33
C ALA A 179 -16.03 -22.49 -58.87
N ASP A 180 -15.65 -23.76 -58.70
CA ASP A 180 -15.40 -24.38 -57.40
C ASP A 180 -14.11 -23.86 -56.74
N LEU A 181 -13.12 -23.46 -57.54
CA LEU A 181 -11.85 -22.91 -57.08
C LEU A 181 -12.03 -21.48 -56.55
N VAL A 182 -12.85 -20.68 -57.25
CA VAL A 182 -13.27 -19.34 -56.78
C VAL A 182 -14.06 -19.45 -55.46
N LYS A 183 -14.96 -20.42 -55.35
CA LYS A 183 -15.77 -20.65 -54.13
C LYS A 183 -14.92 -21.05 -52.93
N ARG A 184 -13.91 -21.91 -53.13
CA ARG A 184 -12.92 -22.27 -52.10
C ARG A 184 -12.07 -21.07 -51.68
N LEU A 185 -11.63 -20.24 -52.63
CA LEU A 185 -10.86 -19.02 -52.33
C LEU A 185 -11.66 -18.02 -51.50
N VAL A 186 -12.94 -17.81 -51.80
CA VAL A 186 -13.83 -16.95 -51.00
C VAL A 186 -14.00 -17.48 -49.58
N THR A 187 -14.12 -18.81 -49.43
CA THR A 187 -14.26 -19.44 -48.11
C THR A 187 -12.96 -19.32 -47.30
N LEU A 188 -11.81 -19.50 -47.94
CA LEU A 188 -10.49 -19.26 -47.35
C LEU A 188 -10.29 -17.80 -46.93
N TYR A 189 -10.78 -16.85 -47.73
CA TYR A 189 -10.73 -15.43 -47.40
C TYR A 189 -11.64 -15.06 -46.22
N ALA A 190 -12.84 -15.65 -46.14
CA ALA A 190 -13.73 -15.45 -44.99
C ALA A 190 -13.15 -16.04 -43.69
N MET A 191 -12.57 -17.24 -43.77
CA MET A 191 -11.85 -17.85 -42.63
C MET A 191 -10.64 -17.00 -42.20
N HIS A 192 -9.96 -16.40 -43.17
CA HIS A 192 -8.83 -15.50 -42.96
C HIS A 192 -9.23 -14.23 -42.19
N ASP A 193 -10.31 -13.57 -42.59
CA ASP A 193 -10.80 -12.36 -41.92
C ASP A 193 -11.15 -12.64 -40.45
N SER A 194 -11.81 -13.78 -40.18
CA SER A 194 -12.08 -14.22 -38.80
C SER A 194 -10.79 -14.44 -38.00
N VAL A 195 -9.78 -15.11 -38.55
CA VAL A 195 -8.51 -15.39 -37.84
C VAL A 195 -7.72 -14.12 -37.52
N VAL A 196 -7.71 -13.14 -38.42
CA VAL A 196 -7.02 -11.86 -38.20
C VAL A 196 -7.70 -11.01 -37.12
N SER A 197 -9.01 -11.17 -36.93
CA SER A 197 -9.78 -10.43 -35.93
C SER A 197 -9.56 -10.93 -34.49
N ILE A 198 -9.17 -12.20 -34.29
CA ILE A 198 -9.06 -12.85 -32.97
C ILE A 198 -8.10 -12.12 -32.02
N PRO A 199 -6.86 -11.74 -32.40
CA PRO A 199 -5.95 -11.06 -31.48
C PRO A 199 -6.47 -9.68 -31.08
N PHE A 200 -7.20 -9.02 -31.97
CA PHE A 200 -7.79 -7.70 -31.74
C PHE A 200 -9.00 -7.77 -30.79
N ALA A 201 -9.84 -8.81 -30.94
CA ALA A 201 -10.92 -9.10 -30.00
C ALA A 201 -10.37 -9.49 -28.63
N ALA A 202 -9.38 -10.38 -28.58
CA ALA A 202 -8.73 -10.79 -27.33
C ALA A 202 -8.04 -9.63 -26.61
N ALA A 203 -7.40 -8.71 -27.34
CA ALA A 203 -6.77 -7.53 -26.74
C ALA A 203 -7.78 -6.61 -26.05
N LYS A 204 -9.01 -6.50 -26.58
CA LYS A 204 -10.10 -5.74 -25.92
C LYS A 204 -10.46 -6.32 -24.57
N HIS A 205 -10.48 -7.65 -24.40
CA HIS A 205 -10.77 -8.30 -23.11
C HIS A 205 -9.67 -8.10 -22.03
N ILE A 206 -8.47 -7.63 -22.41
CA ILE A 206 -7.32 -7.47 -21.50
C ILE A 206 -7.14 -6.01 -21.04
N GLU A 207 -7.66 -5.05 -21.80
CA GLU A 207 -7.77 -3.66 -21.34
C GLU A 207 -8.95 -3.51 -20.36
N PRO A 208 -8.95 -2.50 -19.48
CA PRO A 208 -10.05 -2.33 -18.53
C PRO A 208 -11.30 -1.87 -19.29
N LEU A 209 -12.09 -2.86 -19.71
CA LEU A 209 -13.47 -2.70 -20.13
C LEU A 209 -14.38 -2.94 -18.92
N THR A 210 -15.46 -2.19 -18.84
CA THR A 210 -16.47 -2.43 -17.79
C THR A 210 -17.07 -3.83 -17.94
N VAL A 211 -17.70 -4.34 -16.88
CA VAL A 211 -18.34 -5.68 -16.88
C VAL A 211 -19.41 -5.77 -17.99
N GLU A 212 -20.12 -4.67 -18.28
CA GLU A 212 -21.07 -4.62 -19.39
C GLU A 212 -20.40 -4.76 -20.77
N GLU A 213 -19.21 -4.18 -20.96
CA GLU A 213 -18.45 -4.24 -22.20
C GLU A 213 -17.83 -5.62 -22.43
N LEU A 214 -17.37 -6.29 -21.36
CA LEU A 214 -16.92 -7.69 -21.39
C LEU A 214 -18.04 -8.64 -21.83
N THR A 215 -19.23 -8.49 -21.24
CA THR A 215 -20.40 -9.34 -21.54
C THR A 215 -20.87 -9.15 -23.00
N ALA A 216 -20.81 -7.92 -23.52
CA ALA A 216 -21.16 -7.62 -24.90
C ALA A 216 -20.16 -8.17 -25.93
N LEU A 217 -18.88 -8.26 -25.55
CA LEU A 217 -17.83 -8.87 -26.38
C LEU A 217 -17.91 -10.41 -26.38
N GLU A 218 -18.17 -11.05 -25.24
CA GLU A 218 -18.35 -12.51 -25.15
C GLU A 218 -19.45 -12.98 -26.10
N LYS A 219 -20.58 -12.27 -26.13
CA LYS A 219 -21.70 -12.58 -27.04
C LYS A 219 -21.34 -12.45 -28.53
N LYS A 220 -20.36 -11.62 -28.88
CA LYS A 220 -19.88 -11.43 -30.27
C LYS A 220 -18.87 -12.48 -30.71
N VAL A 221 -18.25 -13.20 -29.79
CA VAL A 221 -17.29 -14.29 -30.11
C VAL A 221 -18.01 -15.62 -30.28
N GLU A 222 -19.21 -15.76 -29.71
CA GLU A 222 -20.06 -16.96 -29.85
C GLU A 222 -20.91 -16.99 -31.14
N GLU A 223 -20.97 -15.88 -31.90
CA GLU A 223 -21.65 -15.77 -33.21
C GLU A 223 -20.68 -15.99 -34.39
#